data_AF-A0A962MF27-F1
#
_entry.id   AF-A0A962MF27-F1
#
_cell.length_a   1.000
_cell.length_b   1.000
_cell.length_c   1.000
_cell.angle_alpha   90.00
_cell.angle_beta   90.00
_cell.angle_gamma   90.00
#
_symmetry.space_group_name_H-M   'P 1'
#
loop_
_entity.id
_entity.type
_entity.pdbx_description
1 polymer ?
#
loop_
_entity_poly.entity_id
_entity_poly.type
_entity_poly.pdbx_seq_one_letter_code
_entity_poly.pdbx_strand_id
1 'polypeptide(L)' 'MTRPTYAEINLAALRHNYQYAKFLAGGAKAVAVLKADAYGHGAVAAAKALAPEADAFGV' A
#
# COMPACT_ATOMS: atom_id res chain seq x y z
N MET A 1 -8.04 -28.85 -4.38
CA MET A 1 -7.43 -27.51 -4.53
C MET A 1 -6.51 -27.54 -5.74
N THR A 2 -6.83 -26.83 -6.83
CA THR A 2 -6.15 -26.99 -8.14
C THR A 2 -5.64 -25.68 -8.76
N ARG A 3 -5.35 -24.65 -7.95
CA ARG A 3 -4.73 -23.41 -8.42
C ARG A 3 -3.38 -23.17 -7.73
N PRO A 4 -2.28 -23.74 -8.26
CA PRO A 4 -0.97 -23.68 -7.62
C PRO A 4 -0.30 -22.30 -7.76
N THR A 5 -0.74 -21.48 -8.71
CA THR A 5 -0.19 -20.14 -8.94
C THR A 5 -0.91 -19.12 -8.07
N TYR A 6 -0.15 -18.41 -7.24
CA TYR A 6 -0.62 -17.31 -6.41
C TYR A 6 0.46 -16.21 -6.36
N ALA A 7 0.02 -14.99 -6.03
CA ALA A 7 0.89 -13.87 -5.73
C ALA A 7 0.78 -13.57 -4.22
N GLU A 8 1.89 -13.65 -3.50
CA GLU A 8 1.94 -13.29 -2.09
C GLU A 8 2.34 -11.82 -1.94
N ILE A 9 1.51 -11.06 -1.23
CA ILE A 9 1.74 -9.64 -1.00
C ILE A 9 2.10 -9.41 0.46
N ASN A 10 3.31 -8.93 0.71
CA ASN A 10 3.78 -8.58 2.05
C ASN A 10 3.32 -7.16 2.43
N LEU A 11 2.26 -7.07 3.23
CA LEU A 11 1.70 -5.79 3.68
C LEU A 11 2.62 -5.04 4.66
N ALA A 12 3.49 -5.74 5.40
CA ALA A 12 4.46 -5.09 6.27
C ALA A 12 5.54 -4.36 5.45
N ALA A 13 5.98 -4.96 4.35
CA ALA A 13 6.90 -4.32 3.41
C ALA A 13 6.25 -3.08 2.74
N LEU A 14 4.98 -3.18 2.33
CA LEU A 14 4.22 -2.05 1.80
C LEU A 14 4.19 -0.89 2.81
N ARG A 15 3.87 -1.17 4.07
CA ARG A 15 3.83 -0.18 5.16
C ARG A 15 5.20 0.45 5.40
N HIS A 16 6.25 -0.35 5.49
CA HIS A 16 7.62 0.13 5.63
C HIS A 16 8.02 1.09 4.51
N ASN A 17 7.72 0.73 3.25
CA ASN A 17 8.04 1.57 2.10
C ASN A 17 7.28 2.90 2.13
N TYR A 18 6.00 2.86 2.52
CA TYR A 18 5.20 4.07 2.70
C TYR A 18 5.77 4.99 3.80
N GLN A 19 6.14 4.41 4.94
CA GLN A 19 6.80 5.13 6.05
C GLN A 19 8.09 5.81 5.60
N TYR A 20 8.92 5.08 4.86
CA TYR A 20 10.18 5.61 4.35
C TYR A 20 9.95 6.76 3.35
N ALA A 21 9.00 6.62 2.42
CA ALA A 21 8.64 7.69 1.51
C ALA A 21 8.11 8.94 2.24
N LYS A 22 7.25 8.76 3.25
CA LYS A 22 6.72 9.85 4.08
C LYS A 22 7.81 10.51 4.94
N PHE A 23 8.77 9.74 5.45
CA PHE A 23 9.96 10.27 6.15
C PHE A 23 10.79 11.17 5.23
N LEU A 24 11.08 10.71 4.00
CA LEU A 24 11.82 11.50 3.01
C LEU A 24 11.09 12.78 2.60
N ALA A 25 9.75 12.79 2.66
CA ALA A 25 8.94 13.95 2.35
C ALA A 25 8.99 15.06 3.41
N GLY A 26 9.75 14.89 4.51
CA GLY A 26 10.10 15.98 5.42
C GLY A 26 8.91 16.64 6.13
N GLY A 27 7.88 15.87 6.45
CA GLY A 27 6.67 16.35 7.14
C GLY A 27 5.54 16.80 6.20
N ALA A 28 5.71 16.70 4.89
CA ALA A 28 4.59 16.84 3.96
C ALA A 28 3.56 15.72 4.17
N LYS A 29 2.29 16.02 3.82
CA LYS A 29 1.25 14.99 3.70
C LYS A 29 1.57 14.08 2.52
N ALA A 30 1.32 12.79 2.68
CA ALA A 30 1.52 11.77 1.66
C ALA A 30 0.20 11.08 1.30
N VAL A 31 0.01 10.88 -0.01
CA VAL A 31 -1.17 10.21 -0.56
C VAL A 31 -0.77 8.80 -0.97
N ALA A 32 -1.44 7.79 -0.42
CA ALA A 32 -1.25 6.40 -0.82
C ALA A 32 -1.99 6.15 -2.15
N VAL A 33 -1.23 5.94 -3.22
CA VAL A 33 -1.76 5.75 -4.57
C VAL A 33 -2.09 4.27 -4.79
N LEU A 34 -3.37 3.94 -4.91
CA LEU A 34 -3.91 2.59 -5.06
C LEU A 34 -4.61 2.37 -6.40
N LYS A 35 -4.06 2.96 -7.47
CA LYS A 35 -4.55 2.83 -8.85
C LYS A 35 -4.59 1.38 -9.31
N ALA A 36 -5.57 1.02 -10.14
CA ALA A 36 -5.68 -0.30 -10.76
C ALA A 36 -5.54 -1.46 -9.74
N ASP A 37 -6.38 -1.44 -8.70
CA ASP A 37 -6.38 -2.41 -7.61
C ASP A 37 -5.03 -2.48 -6.86
N ALA A 38 -4.49 -1.30 -6.50
CA ALA A 38 -3.14 -1.15 -5.95
C ALA A 38 -2.06 -1.81 -6.83
N TYR A 39 -2.09 -1.51 -8.12
CA TYR A 39 -1.18 -2.07 -9.12
C TYR A 39 -1.22 -3.61 -9.14
N GLY A 40 -2.40 -4.20 -8.95
CA GLY A 40 -2.62 -5.65 -8.89
C GLY A 40 -2.25 -6.32 -7.55
N HIS A 41 -1.90 -5.55 -6.51
CA HIS A 41 -1.57 -6.06 -5.18
C HIS A 41 -2.80 -6.20 -4.27
N GLY A 42 -3.97 -5.74 -4.70
CA GLY A 42 -5.22 -5.76 -3.93
C GLY A 42 -5.43 -4.47 -3.14
N ALA A 43 -6.26 -3.57 -3.66
CA ALA A 43 -6.49 -2.23 -3.12
C ALA A 43 -7.09 -2.24 -1.71
N VAL A 44 -8.03 -3.15 -1.42
CA VAL A 44 -8.68 -3.19 -0.09
C VAL A 44 -7.68 -3.59 1.00
N ALA A 45 -6.85 -4.61 0.74
CA ALA A 45 -5.84 -5.06 1.69
C ALA A 45 -4.74 -4.00 1.89
N ALA A 46 -4.27 -3.41 0.79
CA ALA A 46 -3.31 -2.31 0.82
C ALA A 46 -3.86 -1.07 1.57
N ALA A 47 -5.10 -0.66 1.29
CA ALA A 47 -5.74 0.47 1.96
C ALA A 47 -5.84 0.24 3.47
N LYS A 48 -6.28 -0.95 3.91
CA LYS A 48 -6.35 -1.29 5.34
C LYS A 48 -4.98 -1.26 6.03
N ALA A 49 -3.94 -1.75 5.35
CA ALA A 49 -2.58 -1.74 5.87
C ALA A 49 -2.02 -0.30 6.03
N LEU A 50 -2.38 0.60 5.13
CA LEU A 50 -1.88 1.99 5.11
C LEU A 50 -2.80 2.99 5.83
N ALA A 51 -4.06 2.64 6.10
CA ALA A 51 -5.05 3.53 6.73
C ALA A 51 -4.59 4.20 8.04
N PRO A 52 -3.78 3.57 8.92
CA PRO A 52 -3.31 4.25 10.13
C PRO A 52 -2.31 5.39 9.87
N GLU A 53 -1.74 5.49 8.67
CA GLU A 53 -0.58 6.35 8.38
C GLU A 53 -0.76 7.24 7.15
N ALA A 54 -1.65 6.85 6.23
CA ALA A 54 -1.94 7.58 5.02
C ALA A 54 -2.77 8.84 5.26
N ASP A 55 -2.35 9.98 4.72
CA ASP A 55 -3.10 11.23 4.89
C ASP A 55 -4.30 11.31 3.93
N ALA A 56 -4.23 10.58 2.80
CA ALA A 56 -5.32 10.34 1.86
C ALA A 56 -5.03 9.13 0.97
N PHE A 57 -6.04 8.68 0.22
CA PHE A 57 -5.91 7.68 -0.84
C PHE A 57 -6.22 8.30 -2.20
N GLY A 58 -5.41 7.96 -3.21
CA GLY A 58 -5.66 8.30 -4.61
C GLY A 58 -5.87 7.02 -5.43
N VAL A 59 -6.85 7.01 -6.33
CA VAL A 59 -7.25 5.85 -7.15
C VAL A 59 -7.10 6.09 -8.64
#